data_AF-A0ABD5JLR0-F1
#
_entry.id   AF-A0ABD5JLR0-F1
#
_cell.length_a   1.000
_cell.length_b   1.000
_cell.length_c   1.000
_cell.angle_alpha   90.00
_cell.angle_beta   90.00
_cell.angle_gamma   90.00
#
_symmetry.space_group_name_H-M   'P 1'
#
loop_
_entity.id
_entity.type
_entity.pdbx_description
1 polymer ?
#
loop_
_entity_poly.entity_id
_entity_poly.type
_entity_poly.pdbx_seq_one_letter_code
_entity_poly.pdbx_strand_id
1 'polypeptide(L)'
;MKGLRTGLWCAAVISFGTAVFAYQSGAKALLALCLVLGVILPGVAEVYADRRQKRDWYAQHLSSPEEARSSLDEYALRRLRDEKGAAVAVRELRRTYPKMPLAEAARLIKEL
;
A
#
# COMPACT_ATOMS: atom_id res chain seq x y z
N MET A 1 -11.08 6.33 -8.88
CA MET A 1 -11.11 5.55 -7.62
C MET A 1 -12.07 6.05 -6.53
N LYS A 2 -12.82 7.16 -6.72
CA LYS A 2 -13.80 7.62 -5.71
C LYS A 2 -14.85 6.52 -5.40
N GLY A 3 -15.34 5.81 -6.41
CA GLY A 3 -16.38 4.78 -6.27
C GLY A 3 -16.06 3.60 -5.33
N LEU A 4 -14.84 3.04 -5.37
CA LEU A 4 -14.47 1.91 -4.48
C LEU A 4 -14.37 2.35 -3.02
N ARG A 5 -13.79 3.53 -2.77
CA ARG A 5 -13.70 4.11 -1.42
C ARG A 5 -15.09 4.42 -0.88
N THR A 6 -15.96 5.03 -1.70
CA THR A 6 -17.35 5.31 -1.34
C THR A 6 -18.11 4.02 -1.06
N GLY A 7 -17.93 2.97 -1.85
CA GLY A 7 -18.58 1.66 -1.63
C GLY A 7 -18.20 1.02 -0.29
N LEU A 8 -16.92 1.05 0.08
CA LEU A 8 -16.45 0.49 1.35
C LEU A 8 -16.90 1.33 2.56
N TRP A 9 -16.99 2.65 2.42
CA TRP A 9 -17.60 3.52 3.43
C TRP A 9 -19.10 3.30 3.57
N CYS A 10 -19.84 3.12 2.46
CA CYS A 10 -21.25 2.75 2.52
C CYS A 10 -21.45 1.40 3.22
N ALA A 11 -20.60 0.40 2.93
CA ALA A 11 -20.64 -0.89 3.61
C ALA A 11 -20.36 -0.76 5.12
N ALA A 12 -19.42 0.10 5.53
CA ALA A 12 -19.16 0.40 6.93
C ALA A 12 -20.39 1.04 7.62
N VAL A 13 -21.04 2.01 6.98
CA VAL A 13 -22.27 2.64 7.51
C VAL A 13 -23.41 1.65 7.65
N ILE A 14 -23.61 0.79 6.64
CA ILE A 14 -24.61 -0.28 6.67
C ILE A 14 -24.31 -1.26 7.80
N SER A 15 -23.05 -1.65 7.99
CA SER A 15 -22.64 -2.55 9.07
C SER A 15 -22.91 -1.96 10.46
N PHE A 16 -22.75 -0.65 10.61
CA PHE A 16 -23.03 0.07 11.85
C PHE A 16 -24.54 0.12 12.12
N GLY A 17 -25.36 0.35 11.09
CA GLY A 17 -26.82 0.28 11.18
C GLY A 17 -27.32 -1.10 11.59
N THR A 18 -26.76 -2.17 11.02
CA THR A 18 -27.10 -3.56 11.40
C THR A 18 -26.63 -3.91 12.83
N ALA A 19 -25.54 -3.30 13.32
CA ALA A 19 -25.08 -3.50 14.70
C ALA A 19 -26.10 -2.96 15.73
N VAL A 20 -26.73 -1.82 15.45
CA VAL A 20 -27.78 -1.25 16.33
C VAL A 20 -28.99 -2.17 16.42
N PHE A 21 -29.38 -2.79 15.30
CA PHE A 21 -30.47 -3.77 15.27
C PHE A 21 -30.10 -5.10 15.96
N ALA A 22 -28.84 -5.54 15.81
CA ALA A 22 -28.30 -6.71 16.51
C ALA A 22 -28.22 -6.51 18.03
N TYR A 23 -27.96 -5.28 18.48
CA TYR A 23 -27.98 -4.91 19.91
C TYR A 23 -29.38 -5.06 20.49
N GLN A 24 -30.40 -4.56 19.80
CA GLN A 24 -31.80 -4.66 20.23
C GLN A 24 -32.32 -6.09 20.28
N SER A 25 -31.83 -6.97 19.39
CA SER A 25 -32.21 -8.39 19.35
C SER A 25 -31.38 -9.28 20.28
N GLY A 26 -30.41 -8.73 21.03
CA GLY A 26 -29.57 -9.50 21.96
C GLY A 26 -28.56 -10.43 21.28
N ALA A 27 -28.40 -10.34 19.95
CA ALA A 27 -27.52 -11.17 19.15
C ALA A 27 -26.05 -10.69 19.26
N LYS A 28 -25.40 -11.01 20.39
CA LYS A 28 -24.03 -10.56 20.73
C LYS A 28 -22.99 -10.93 19.67
N ALA A 29 -23.10 -12.10 19.04
CA ALA A 29 -22.18 -12.56 18.00
C ALA A 29 -22.27 -11.72 16.72
N LEU A 30 -23.49 -11.34 16.33
CA LEU A 30 -23.76 -10.56 15.12
C LEU A 30 -23.30 -9.11 15.31
N LEU A 31 -23.49 -8.56 16.52
CA LEU A 31 -22.98 -7.26 16.90
C LEU A 31 -21.45 -7.17 16.86
N ALA A 32 -20.75 -8.18 17.40
CA ALA A 32 -19.29 -8.25 17.37
C ALA A 32 -18.76 -8.31 15.92
N LEU A 33 -19.39 -9.12 15.06
CA LEU A 33 -19.03 -9.22 13.64
C LEU A 33 -19.19 -7.88 12.91
N CYS A 34 -20.32 -7.19 13.13
CA CYS A 34 -20.59 -5.90 12.49
C CYS A 34 -19.60 -4.81 12.93
N LEU A 35 -19.23 -4.77 14.20
CA LEU A 35 -18.21 -3.82 14.69
C LEU A 35 -16.84 -4.09 14.09
N VAL A 36 -16.44 -5.36 14.02
CA VAL A 36 -15.17 -5.78 13.41
C VAL A 36 -15.13 -5.39 11.93
N LEU A 37 -16.21 -5.65 11.19
CA LEU A 37 -16.32 -5.28 9.77
C LEU A 37 -16.29 -3.75 9.59
N GLY A 38 -17.02 -3.00 10.41
CA GLY A 38 -17.05 -1.54 10.35
C GLY A 38 -15.69 -0.86 10.55
N VAL A 39 -14.77 -1.49 11.31
CA VAL A 39 -13.41 -0.99 11.53
C VAL A 39 -12.43 -1.49 10.46
N ILE A 40 -12.53 -2.76 10.06
CA ILE A 40 -11.57 -3.38 9.14
C ILE A 40 -11.78 -2.90 7.70
N LEU A 41 -13.03 -2.79 7.22
CA LEU A 41 -13.31 -2.39 5.83
C LEU A 41 -12.70 -1.02 5.44
N PRO A 42 -12.87 0.07 6.22
CA PRO A 42 -12.28 1.36 5.85
C PRO A 42 -10.75 1.34 5.93
N GLY A 43 -10.16 0.62 6.90
CA GLY A 43 -8.70 0.48 6.98
C GLY A 43 -8.10 -0.25 5.77
N VAL A 44 -8.73 -1.34 5.33
CA VAL A 44 -8.30 -2.07 4.13
C VAL A 44 -8.52 -1.23 2.87
N ALA A 45 -9.59 -0.43 2.81
CA ALA A 45 -9.87 0.48 1.70
C ALA A 45 -8.76 1.50 1.48
N GLU A 46 -8.29 2.14 2.55
CA GLU A 46 -7.24 3.15 2.48
C GLU A 46 -5.90 2.54 2.12
N VAL A 47 -5.53 1.41 2.75
CA VAL A 47 -4.28 0.71 2.45
C VAL A 47 -4.26 0.21 1.00
N TYR A 48 -5.37 -0.30 0.49
CA TYR A 48 -5.47 -0.76 -0.89
C TYR A 48 -5.38 0.41 -1.88
N ALA A 49 -6.08 1.52 -1.60
CA ALA A 49 -6.04 2.72 -2.43
C ALA A 49 -4.64 3.34 -2.48
N ASP A 50 -3.94 3.45 -1.34
CA ASP A 50 -2.57 3.97 -1.28
C ASP A 50 -1.58 3.07 -2.03
N ARG A 51 -1.67 1.74 -1.84
CA ARG A 51 -0.83 0.78 -2.59
C ARG A 51 -1.07 0.86 -4.10
N ARG A 52 -2.33 1.01 -4.52
CA ARG A 52 -2.68 1.09 -5.94
C ARG A 52 -2.28 2.43 -6.56
N GLN A 53 -2.45 3.53 -5.84
CA GLN A 53 -2.01 4.85 -6.28
C GLN A 53 -0.48 4.91 -6.44
N LYS A 54 0.27 4.25 -5.55
CA LYS A 54 1.71 4.06 -5.71
C LYS A 54 2.02 3.23 -6.96
N ARG A 55 1.38 2.08 -7.16
CA ARG A 55 1.54 1.27 -8.38
C ARG A 55 1.20 2.02 -9.67
N ASP A 56 0.12 2.78 -9.67
CA ASP A 56 -0.34 3.53 -10.85
C ASP A 56 0.61 4.71 -11.13
N TRP A 57 1.13 5.39 -10.11
CA TRP A 57 2.18 6.41 -10.27
C TRP A 57 3.46 5.80 -10.84
N TYR A 58 3.83 4.60 -10.39
CA TYR A 58 4.96 3.82 -10.93
C TYR A 58 4.77 3.48 -12.40
N ALA A 59 3.61 2.93 -12.75
CA ALA A 59 3.28 2.57 -14.12
C ALA A 59 3.25 3.79 -15.05
N GLN A 60 2.97 4.99 -14.53
CA GLN A 60 2.90 6.23 -15.32
C GLN A 60 4.22 7.01 -15.42
N HIS A 61 5.10 6.93 -14.41
CA HIS A 61 6.34 7.74 -14.36
C HIS A 61 7.62 6.92 -14.60
N LEU A 62 7.58 5.61 -14.39
CA LEU A 62 8.72 4.69 -14.55
C LEU A 62 8.35 3.55 -15.50
N SER A 63 7.65 3.88 -16.59
CA SER A 63 7.20 2.95 -17.63
C SER A 63 8.34 2.23 -18.38
N SER A 64 9.59 2.65 -18.17
CA SER A 64 10.77 1.90 -18.59
C SER A 64 11.75 1.70 -17.43
N PRO A 65 12.11 0.45 -17.08
CA PRO A 65 13.23 0.17 -16.17
C PRO A 65 14.54 0.82 -16.64
N GLU A 66 14.67 1.11 -17.94
CA GLU A 66 15.85 1.78 -18.50
C GLU A 66 15.93 3.27 -18.19
N GLU A 67 14.81 3.99 -18.08
CA GLU A 67 14.81 5.40 -17.64
C GLU A 67 15.08 5.55 -16.14
N ALA A 68 14.65 4.56 -15.35
CA ALA A 68 15.05 4.44 -13.96
C ALA A 68 16.56 4.23 -13.87
N ARG A 69 17.11 3.31 -14.66
CA ARG A 69 18.54 2.98 -14.67
C ARG A 69 19.42 4.11 -15.22
N SER A 70 18.96 4.90 -16.19
CA SER A 70 19.73 6.02 -16.74
C SER A 70 19.79 7.23 -15.82
N SER A 71 18.81 7.39 -14.93
CA SER A 71 18.78 8.43 -13.89
C SER A 71 19.37 7.98 -12.55
N LEU A 72 19.56 6.68 -12.37
CA LEU A 72 20.19 6.10 -11.19
C LEU A 72 21.68 5.92 -11.44
N ASP A 73 22.50 6.43 -10.53
CA ASP A 73 23.93 6.13 -10.52
C ASP A 73 24.11 4.67 -10.08
N GLU A 74 24.06 3.77 -11.06
CA GLU A 74 24.11 2.32 -10.90
C GLU A 74 25.36 1.90 -10.12
N TYR A 75 26.48 2.58 -10.39
CA TYR A 75 27.75 2.35 -9.72
C TYR A 75 27.70 2.74 -8.24
N ALA A 76 27.10 3.89 -7.92
CA ALA A 76 26.94 4.31 -6.53
C ALA A 76 26.04 3.35 -5.74
N LEU A 77 24.94 2.87 -6.33
CA LEU A 77 24.03 1.91 -5.68
C LEU A 77 24.65 0.53 -5.49
N ARG A 78 25.40 0.05 -6.49
CA ARG A 78 26.13 -1.22 -6.40
C ARG A 78 27.19 -1.19 -5.30
N ARG A 79 27.98 -0.12 -5.27
CA ARG A 79 28.97 0.12 -4.21
C ARG A 79 28.31 0.20 -2.83
N LEU A 80 27.18 0.89 -2.72
CA LEU A 80 26.46 1.05 -1.45
C LEU A 80 25.83 -0.27 -0.97
N ARG A 81 25.37 -1.12 -1.89
CA ARG A 81 24.93 -2.49 -1.60
C ARG A 81 26.09 -3.34 -1.09
N ASP A 82 27.23 -3.28 -1.78
CA ASP A 82 28.37 -4.15 -1.47
C ASP A 82 29.09 -3.72 -0.18
N GLU A 83 29.12 -2.42 0.12
CA GLU A 83 29.73 -1.89 1.36
C GLU A 83 28.80 -1.91 2.59
N LYS A 84 27.51 -1.60 2.43
CA LYS A 84 26.57 -1.41 3.55
C LYS A 84 25.41 -2.40 3.59
N GLY A 85 25.29 -3.26 2.57
CA GLY A 85 24.25 -4.28 2.46
C GLY A 85 23.00 -3.81 1.70
N ALA A 86 22.27 -4.78 1.17
CA ALA A 86 21.09 -4.55 0.32
C ALA A 86 19.98 -3.74 1.00
N ALA A 87 19.77 -3.89 2.31
CA ALA A 87 18.75 -3.14 3.04
C ALA A 87 19.02 -1.63 3.09
N VAL A 88 20.30 -1.24 3.19
CA VAL A 88 20.72 0.17 3.23
C VAL A 88 20.61 0.79 1.84
N ALA A 89 20.99 0.04 0.80
CA ALA A 89 20.78 0.45 -0.59
C ALA A 89 19.30 0.69 -0.91
N VAL A 90 18.39 -0.19 -0.45
CA VAL A 90 16.93 -0.03 -0.67
C VAL A 90 16.41 1.22 0.01
N ARG A 91 16.92 1.51 1.22
CA ARG A 91 16.53 2.68 1.99
C ARG A 91 16.98 3.97 1.31
N GLU A 92 18.19 3.99 0.77
CA GLU A 92 18.71 5.17 0.07
C GLU A 92 17.99 5.38 -1.27
N LEU A 93 17.72 4.31 -2.01
CA LEU A 93 16.91 4.35 -3.23
C LEU A 93 15.51 4.93 -2.98
N ARG A 94 14.87 4.55 -1.87
CA ARG A 94 13.58 5.11 -1.44
C ARG A 94 13.67 6.52 -0.88
N ARG A 95 14.84 7.02 -0.49
CA ARG A 95 15.03 8.44 -0.15
C ARG A 95 15.02 9.30 -1.41
N THR A 96 15.72 8.85 -2.44
CA THR A 96 15.75 9.53 -3.75
C THR A 96 14.39 9.42 -4.45
N TYR A 97 13.73 8.26 -4.35
CA TYR A 97 12.42 8.00 -4.95
C TYR A 97 11.39 7.57 -3.89
N PRO A 98 10.79 8.53 -3.14
CA PRO A 98 9.92 8.25 -2.00
C PRO A 98 8.64 7.49 -2.35
N LYS A 99 8.19 7.57 -3.61
CA LYS A 99 6.99 6.86 -4.08
C LYS A 99 7.26 5.38 -4.41
N MET A 100 8.53 5.01 -4.61
CA MET A 100 9.18 3.72 -4.30
C MET A 100 8.38 2.52 -3.74
N PRO A 101 7.71 1.62 -4.49
CA PRO A 101 7.27 0.35 -3.91
C PRO A 101 8.48 -0.42 -3.41
N LEU A 102 8.45 -0.81 -2.14
CA LEU A 102 9.58 -1.48 -1.49
C LEU A 102 10.01 -2.76 -2.22
N ALA A 103 9.04 -3.53 -2.73
CA ALA A 103 9.29 -4.76 -3.48
C ALA A 103 10.07 -4.50 -4.77
N GLU A 104 9.79 -3.37 -5.44
CA GLU A 104 10.40 -3.01 -6.71
C GLU A 104 11.80 -2.41 -6.50
N ALA A 105 11.98 -1.59 -5.46
CA ALA A 105 13.29 -1.13 -5.01
C ALA A 105 14.22 -2.29 -4.63
N ALA A 106 13.69 -3.29 -3.90
CA ALA A 106 14.44 -4.49 -3.54
C ALA A 106 14.78 -5.34 -4.77
N ARG A 107 13.87 -5.44 -5.73
CA ARG A 107 14.10 -6.17 -6.98
C ARG A 107 15.19 -5.50 -7.83
N LEU A 108 15.14 -4.18 -7.98
CA LEU A 108 16.19 -3.39 -8.65
C LEU A 108 17.55 -3.67 -8.03
N ILE A 109 17.69 -3.56 -6.71
CA ILE A 109 18.99 -3.77 -6.03
C ILE A 109 19.49 -5.21 -6.10
N LYS A 110 18.59 -6.18 -6.24
CA LYS A 110 18.94 -7.59 -6.47
C LYS A 110 19.38 -7.86 -7.91
N GLU A 111 18.86 -7.10 -8.87
CA GLU A 111 19.19 -7.22 -10.30
C GLU A 111 20.47 -6.44 -10.69
N LEU A 112 20.94 -5.52 -9.84
CA LEU A 112 22.28 -4.87 -9.90
C LEU A 112 23.43 -5.84 -9.56
#